data_AF-A0A847HJQ0-F1
#
_entry.id   AF-A0A847HJQ0-F1
#
_cell.length_a   1.000
_cell.length_b   1.000
_cell.length_c   1.000
_cell.angle_alpha   90.00
_cell.angle_beta   90.00
_cell.angle_gamma   90.00
#
_symmetry.space_group_name_H-M   'P 1'
#
loop_
_entity.id
_entity.type
_entity.pdbx_description
1 polymer ?
#
loop_
_entity_poly.entity_id
_entity_poly.type
_entity_poly.pdbx_seq_one_letter_code
_entity_poly.pdbx_strand_id
1 'polypeptide(L)'
;MMGVIVQDTDERKTILIVDDIVDNIQVLRSILASRYRTRIATSGDKALALADCQEPPDLILLDVMMPGIDGYEVCRELKRRANTRNVPVIFVTALEDASDEERGFDAGAVDYITKPVVPAIVLARVATHLALQQALKDLEKQNCVLSENVRLREQVERITRHDLKTPLTAFIGIPALLKNRADLPADVIDSVRMLEKSGMKMLDMINRSMDLYKIESGTYRFRPVPVELVKTVSQIEFELSGLINAKSIKLMTYVDGEEASADSRFYLDGDETLCYSMLANIIKNSVEASPDHGLVKVSFCERPQLRITLNNAGVIPLEIRDKFLQKFVSHGKMGGTGLGGYSARIMAEAMGGTMSFTSDDITGTTIVIDFAKDARVKTGERDFSHLRTLIVESNQMLLFTISETLRSIGLHRIEALVDCEALFPYLGSKPSAQLIIIDWQPAVGSCRNLIEKIHASNDWRQVPLLIIAPESMSEECSHLDESDAVLFVSKPFSPDILVKKVEGTIERMLQLASGGDADDSARA
;
A
#
# COMPACT_ATOMS: atom_id res chain seq x y z
N MET A 1 25.23 -12.98 -51.18
CA MET A 1 24.54 -14.28 -51.09
C MET A 1 25.00 -14.93 -49.80
N MET A 2 24.22 -14.77 -48.72
CA MET A 2 24.46 -15.47 -47.46
C MET A 2 23.06 -15.68 -46.87
N GLY A 3 22.54 -16.88 -47.12
CA GLY A 3 21.18 -17.25 -46.79
C GLY A 3 20.98 -17.32 -45.29
N VAL A 4 19.90 -16.69 -44.82
CA VAL A 4 19.32 -16.95 -43.52
C VAL A 4 18.82 -18.39 -43.56
N ILE A 5 19.52 -19.28 -42.87
CA ILE A 5 19.05 -20.64 -42.61
C ILE A 5 17.91 -20.49 -41.59
N VAL A 6 16.67 -20.46 -42.07
CA VAL A 6 15.50 -20.70 -41.23
C VAL A 6 15.54 -22.18 -40.87
N GLN A 7 16.00 -22.50 -39.66
CA GLN A 7 15.81 -23.82 -39.10
C GLN A 7 14.31 -23.99 -38.85
N ASP A 8 13.65 -24.76 -39.71
CA ASP A 8 12.29 -25.23 -39.50
C ASP A 8 12.32 -26.23 -38.34
N THR A 9 12.23 -25.72 -37.11
CA THR A 9 12.09 -26.57 -35.92
C THR A 9 10.67 -27.11 -35.92
N ASP A 10 10.50 -28.40 -36.14
CA ASP A 10 9.21 -29.09 -35.97
C ASP A 10 8.74 -28.93 -34.51
N GLU A 11 7.94 -27.90 -34.22
CA GLU A 11 7.45 -27.50 -32.89
C GLU A 11 6.43 -28.49 -32.29
N ARG A 12 6.18 -29.63 -32.95
CA ARG A 12 5.19 -30.61 -32.48
C ARG A 12 5.62 -31.25 -31.17
N LYS A 13 4.72 -31.14 -30.18
CA LYS A 13 4.83 -31.80 -28.87
C LYS A 13 5.07 -33.30 -29.03
N THR A 14 5.91 -33.85 -28.17
CA THR A 14 6.32 -35.26 -28.21
C THR A 14 5.52 -36.10 -27.22
N ILE A 15 4.83 -37.12 -27.71
CA ILE A 15 4.07 -38.07 -26.91
C ILE A 15 4.80 -39.41 -26.92
N LEU A 16 5.06 -39.99 -25.76
CA LEU A 16 5.58 -41.36 -25.64
C LEU A 16 4.41 -42.33 -25.49
N ILE A 17 4.29 -43.28 -26.41
CA ILE A 17 3.31 -44.37 -26.37
C ILE A 17 4.01 -45.61 -25.83
N VAL A 18 3.44 -46.24 -24.80
CA VAL A 18 3.99 -47.42 -24.13
C VAL A 18 2.93 -48.50 -24.09
N ASP A 19 3.15 -49.60 -24.78
CA ASP A 19 2.27 -50.78 -24.82
C ASP A 19 3.13 -51.97 -25.30
N ASP A 20 2.90 -53.18 -24.81
CA ASP A 20 3.65 -54.37 -25.24
C ASP A 20 3.08 -54.98 -26.54
N ILE A 21 1.83 -54.65 -26.88
CA ILE A 21 1.14 -55.14 -28.09
C ILE A 21 1.34 -54.14 -29.23
N VAL A 22 2.01 -54.59 -30.29
CA VAL A 22 2.36 -53.75 -31.46
C VAL A 22 1.14 -53.14 -32.14
N ASP A 23 0.02 -53.87 -32.21
CA ASP A 23 -1.21 -53.38 -32.84
C ASP A 23 -1.80 -52.17 -32.11
N ASN A 24 -1.80 -52.17 -30.78
CA ASN A 24 -2.25 -51.03 -29.96
C ASN A 24 -1.40 -49.78 -30.23
N ILE A 25 -0.07 -49.97 -30.30
CA ILE A 25 0.88 -48.90 -30.63
C ILE A 25 0.55 -48.31 -32.01
N GLN A 26 0.30 -49.15 -33.02
CA GLN A 26 -0.01 -48.68 -34.38
C GLN A 26 -1.30 -47.87 -34.42
N VAL A 27 -2.34 -48.32 -33.71
CA VAL A 27 -3.61 -47.59 -33.59
C VAL A 27 -3.39 -46.22 -32.95
N LEU A 28 -2.78 -46.16 -31.76
CA LEU A 28 -2.52 -44.89 -31.07
C LEU A 28 -1.60 -43.95 -31.88
N ARG A 29 -0.58 -44.50 -32.53
CA ARG A 29 0.29 -43.74 -33.42
C ARG A 29 -0.48 -43.14 -34.59
N SER A 30 -1.36 -43.92 -35.24
CA SER A 30 -2.17 -43.43 -36.36
C SER A 30 -3.10 -42.27 -35.95
N ILE A 31 -3.67 -42.34 -34.75
CA ILE A 31 -4.53 -41.29 -34.18
C ILE A 31 -3.73 -40.00 -33.92
N LEU A 32 -2.51 -40.12 -33.36
CA LEU A 32 -1.72 -38.99 -32.89
C LEU A 32 -0.80 -38.36 -33.95
N ALA A 33 -0.37 -39.12 -34.96
CA ALA A 33 0.65 -38.71 -35.93
C ALA A 33 0.31 -37.43 -36.72
N SER A 34 -0.97 -37.10 -36.85
CA SER A 34 -1.42 -35.88 -37.53
C SER A 34 -1.07 -34.59 -36.77
N ARG A 35 -0.93 -34.65 -35.43
CA ARG A 35 -0.82 -33.46 -34.58
C ARG A 35 0.40 -33.47 -33.65
N TYR A 36 0.97 -34.64 -33.38
CA TYR A 36 2.03 -34.82 -32.38
C TYR A 36 3.17 -35.69 -32.93
N ARG A 37 4.37 -35.49 -32.38
CA ARG A 37 5.50 -36.39 -32.59
C ARG A 37 5.35 -37.58 -31.65
N THR A 38 5.40 -38.80 -32.15
CA THR A 38 5.25 -40.01 -31.31
C THR A 38 6.58 -40.71 -31.10
N ARG A 39 6.94 -40.99 -29.85
CA ARG A 39 7.98 -41.96 -29.46
C ARG A 39 7.30 -43.24 -28.98
N ILE A 40 7.97 -44.38 -29.09
CA ILE A 40 7.39 -45.69 -28.81
C ILE A 40 8.29 -46.46 -27.85
N ALA A 41 7.70 -47.06 -26.82
CA ALA A 41 8.32 -48.07 -25.99
C ALA A 41 7.46 -49.34 -25.96
N THR A 42 8.09 -50.50 -26.02
CA THR A 42 7.40 -51.81 -26.03
C THR A 42 7.47 -52.54 -24.69
N SER A 43 7.96 -51.87 -23.65
CA SER A 43 8.09 -52.40 -22.29
C SER A 43 8.31 -51.25 -21.30
N GLY A 44 8.02 -51.50 -20.02
CA GLY A 44 8.23 -50.52 -18.95
C GLY A 44 9.67 -50.03 -18.82
N ASP A 45 10.66 -50.92 -18.91
CA ASP A 45 12.08 -50.55 -18.84
C ASP A 45 12.50 -49.59 -19.96
N LYS A 46 12.04 -49.87 -21.19
CA LYS A 46 12.30 -49.00 -22.34
C LYS A 46 11.60 -47.65 -22.19
N ALA A 47 10.39 -47.64 -21.61
CA ALA A 47 9.66 -46.39 -21.35
C ALA A 47 10.41 -45.49 -20.38
N LEU A 48 10.91 -46.06 -19.27
CA LEU A 48 11.71 -45.32 -18.29
C LEU A 48 13.00 -44.78 -18.91
N ALA A 49 13.70 -45.56 -19.73
CA ALA A 49 14.90 -45.12 -20.42
C ALA A 49 14.65 -44.01 -21.46
N LEU A 50 13.55 -44.09 -22.21
CA LEU A 50 13.19 -43.10 -23.24
C LEU A 50 12.59 -41.82 -22.66
N ALA A 51 11.92 -41.91 -21.52
CA ALA A 51 11.39 -40.75 -20.81
C ALA A 51 12.51 -39.95 -20.13
N ASP A 52 13.51 -40.63 -19.58
CA ASP A 52 14.61 -40.01 -18.86
C ASP A 52 15.79 -39.67 -19.80
N CYS A 53 15.56 -38.70 -20.67
CA CYS A 53 16.57 -38.18 -21.59
C CYS A 53 16.63 -36.64 -21.56
N GLN A 54 17.55 -36.06 -22.34
CA GLN A 54 17.76 -34.61 -22.38
C GLN A 54 16.51 -33.82 -22.81
N GLU A 55 15.67 -34.42 -23.66
CA GLU A 55 14.37 -33.89 -24.05
C GLU A 55 13.27 -34.91 -23.69
N PRO A 56 12.74 -34.84 -22.46
CA PRO A 56 11.67 -35.74 -22.02
C PRO A 56 10.39 -35.50 -22.85
N PRO A 57 9.52 -36.51 -22.98
CA PRO A 57 8.24 -36.35 -23.65
C PRO A 57 7.35 -35.34 -22.93
N ASP A 58 6.50 -34.63 -23.68
CA ASP A 58 5.51 -33.71 -23.13
C ASP A 58 4.33 -34.45 -22.48
N LEU A 59 4.05 -35.70 -22.88
CA LEU A 59 3.01 -36.56 -22.32
C LEU A 59 3.32 -38.05 -22.57
N ILE A 60 2.89 -38.93 -21.67
CA ILE A 60 3.05 -40.38 -21.80
C ILE A 60 1.67 -41.05 -21.82
N LEU A 61 1.41 -41.85 -22.85
CA LEU A 61 0.30 -42.82 -22.88
C LEU A 61 0.86 -44.18 -22.48
N LEU A 62 0.36 -44.74 -21.39
CA LEU A 62 0.96 -45.91 -20.75
C LEU A 62 -0.05 -47.04 -20.58
N ASP A 63 0.22 -48.19 -21.18
CA ASP A 63 -0.54 -49.39 -20.89
C ASP A 63 -0.31 -49.86 -19.45
N VAL A 64 -1.38 -50.32 -18.81
CA VAL A 64 -1.31 -50.83 -17.43
C VAL A 64 -0.83 -52.27 -17.42
N MET A 65 -1.32 -53.09 -18.35
CA MET A 65 -1.08 -54.53 -18.37
C MET A 65 0.09 -54.89 -19.28
N MET A 66 1.33 -54.77 -18.79
CA MET A 66 2.54 -55.16 -19.51
C MET A 66 3.29 -56.31 -18.81
N PRO A 67 3.99 -57.18 -19.55
CA PRO A 67 4.88 -58.19 -18.98
C PRO A 67 6.06 -57.56 -18.23
N GLY A 68 6.43 -58.13 -17.09
CA GLY A 68 7.53 -57.65 -16.26
C GLY A 68 7.09 -56.55 -15.32
N ILE A 69 7.46 -55.30 -15.63
CA ILE A 69 7.07 -54.12 -14.85
C ILE A 69 5.72 -53.60 -15.34
N ASP A 70 4.73 -53.53 -14.45
CA ASP A 70 3.39 -53.03 -14.77
C ASP A 70 3.36 -51.51 -14.97
N GLY A 71 2.31 -50.99 -15.60
CA GLY A 71 2.18 -49.56 -15.86
C GLY A 71 2.10 -48.70 -14.59
N TYR A 72 1.55 -49.22 -13.49
CA TYR A 72 1.49 -48.51 -12.21
C TYR A 72 2.87 -48.28 -11.61
N GLU A 73 3.76 -49.29 -11.67
CA GLU A 73 5.13 -49.21 -11.21
C GLU A 73 5.96 -48.28 -12.10
N VAL A 74 5.81 -48.36 -13.43
CA VAL A 74 6.42 -47.39 -14.36
C VAL A 74 6.00 -45.96 -14.03
N CYS A 75 4.71 -45.70 -13.82
CA CYS A 75 4.22 -44.37 -13.47
C CYS A 75 4.84 -43.86 -12.16
N ARG A 76 4.89 -44.70 -11.11
CA ARG A 76 5.52 -44.33 -9.83
C ARG A 76 7.00 -43.98 -9.98
N GLU A 77 7.73 -44.74 -10.78
CA GLU A 77 9.14 -44.46 -11.04
C GLU A 77 9.35 -43.18 -11.87
N LEU A 78 8.47 -42.90 -12.84
CA LEU A 78 8.48 -41.62 -13.55
C LEU A 78 8.21 -40.44 -12.59
N LYS A 79 7.28 -40.60 -11.65
CA LYS A 79 6.96 -39.56 -10.66
C LYS A 79 8.05 -39.33 -9.61
N ARG A 80 8.93 -40.31 -9.38
CA ARG A 80 10.08 -40.16 -8.46
C ARG A 80 11.25 -39.36 -9.05
N ARG A 81 11.43 -39.37 -10.37
CA ARG A 81 12.61 -38.76 -11.01
C ARG A 81 12.41 -37.27 -11.25
N ALA A 82 13.45 -36.47 -11.00
CA ALA A 82 13.38 -35.02 -11.12
C ALA A 82 13.03 -34.52 -12.53
N ASN A 83 13.47 -35.26 -13.56
CA ASN A 83 13.33 -34.93 -14.97
C ASN A 83 11.93 -35.30 -15.54
N THR A 84 11.29 -36.34 -15.01
CA THR A 84 10.04 -36.89 -15.55
C THR A 84 8.83 -36.70 -14.63
N ARG A 85 9.00 -36.28 -13.36
CA ARG A 85 7.90 -36.13 -12.40
C ARG A 85 6.75 -35.24 -12.85
N ASN A 86 7.06 -34.19 -13.63
CA ASN A 86 6.08 -33.22 -14.11
C ASN A 86 5.47 -33.61 -15.48
N VAL A 87 5.88 -34.75 -16.06
CA VAL A 87 5.31 -35.26 -17.31
C VAL A 87 3.96 -35.92 -17.01
N PRO A 88 2.85 -35.48 -17.62
CA PRO A 88 1.54 -36.11 -17.45
C PRO A 88 1.58 -37.53 -18.01
N VAL A 89 1.07 -38.47 -17.21
CA VAL A 89 0.90 -39.88 -17.59
C VAL A 89 -0.59 -40.15 -17.67
N ILE A 90 -1.06 -40.60 -18.83
CA ILE A 90 -2.43 -41.07 -19.04
C ILE A 90 -2.37 -42.57 -19.23
N PHE A 91 -3.08 -43.32 -18.39
CA PHE A 91 -3.17 -44.76 -18.56
C PHE A 91 -4.06 -45.13 -19.74
N VAL A 92 -3.71 -46.21 -20.44
CA VAL A 92 -4.56 -46.82 -21.46
C VAL A 92 -4.85 -48.25 -21.00
N THR A 93 -6.06 -48.54 -20.55
CA THR A 93 -6.35 -49.80 -19.82
C THR A 93 -7.59 -50.50 -20.37
N ALA A 94 -7.65 -51.83 -20.24
CA ALA A 94 -8.87 -52.61 -20.48
C ALA A 94 -9.69 -52.84 -19.19
N LEU A 95 -9.22 -52.30 -18.06
CA LEU A 95 -9.87 -52.41 -16.76
C LEU A 95 -10.95 -51.33 -16.63
N GLU A 96 -12.16 -51.74 -16.24
CA GLU A 96 -13.35 -50.87 -16.11
C GLU A 96 -13.83 -50.71 -14.66
N ASP A 97 -13.14 -51.34 -13.69
CA ASP A 97 -13.54 -51.28 -12.29
C ASP A 97 -13.00 -50.01 -11.60
N ALA A 98 -13.85 -49.37 -10.79
CA ALA A 98 -13.51 -48.12 -10.07
C ALA A 98 -12.27 -48.24 -9.16
N SER A 99 -11.95 -49.45 -8.68
CA SER A 99 -10.75 -49.72 -7.89
C SER A 99 -9.44 -49.57 -8.68
N ASP A 100 -9.48 -49.81 -9.99
CA ASP A 100 -8.30 -49.66 -10.86
C ASP A 100 -8.04 -48.18 -11.20
N GLU A 101 -9.08 -47.35 -11.27
CA GLU A 101 -8.94 -45.91 -11.44
C GLU A 101 -8.30 -45.26 -10.21
N GLU A 102 -8.77 -45.61 -9.01
CA GLU A 102 -8.21 -45.13 -7.74
C GLU A 102 -6.71 -45.47 -7.64
N ARG A 103 -6.37 -46.73 -7.93
CA ARG A 103 -4.97 -47.18 -7.96
C ARG A 103 -4.12 -46.42 -8.99
N GLY A 104 -4.72 -46.01 -10.11
CA GLY A 104 -4.06 -45.22 -11.14
C GLY A 104 -3.71 -43.80 -10.69
N PHE A 105 -4.65 -43.12 -10.04
CA PHE A 105 -4.41 -41.78 -9.49
C PHE A 105 -3.41 -41.80 -8.33
N ASP A 106 -3.46 -42.82 -7.47
CA ASP A 106 -2.47 -43.03 -6.40
C ASP A 106 -1.05 -43.26 -6.93
N ALA A 107 -0.92 -43.88 -8.11
CA ALA A 107 0.36 -44.03 -8.80
C ALA A 107 0.87 -42.71 -9.41
N GLY A 108 0.04 -41.66 -9.44
CA GLY A 108 0.35 -40.33 -9.94
C GLY A 108 -0.02 -40.10 -11.41
N ALA A 109 -0.86 -40.95 -12.01
CA ALA A 109 -1.42 -40.65 -13.33
C ALA A 109 -2.38 -39.46 -13.24
N VAL A 110 -2.45 -38.69 -14.33
CA VAL A 110 -3.35 -37.53 -14.41
C VAL A 110 -4.69 -37.89 -15.03
N ASP A 111 -4.77 -39.06 -15.69
CA ASP A 111 -5.96 -39.53 -16.37
C ASP A 111 -5.86 -41.00 -16.83
N TYR A 112 -6.96 -41.53 -17.37
CA TYR A 112 -6.99 -42.82 -18.05
C TYR A 112 -7.89 -42.82 -19.30
N ILE A 113 -7.67 -43.79 -20.18
CA ILE A 113 -8.41 -44.07 -21.41
C ILE A 113 -8.72 -45.56 -21.44
N THR A 114 -9.99 -45.92 -21.59
CA THR A 114 -10.40 -47.32 -21.70
C THR A 114 -10.19 -47.87 -23.12
N LYS A 115 -9.83 -49.15 -23.23
CA LYS A 115 -9.73 -49.92 -24.47
C LYS A 115 -11.10 -50.58 -24.75
N PRO A 116 -11.61 -50.61 -25.99
CA PRO A 116 -10.97 -50.12 -27.22
C PRO A 116 -10.96 -48.59 -27.33
N VAL A 117 -9.83 -48.03 -27.78
CA VAL A 117 -9.62 -46.59 -27.80
C VAL A 117 -10.45 -45.90 -28.90
N VAL A 118 -11.12 -44.82 -28.53
CA VAL A 118 -11.87 -43.97 -29.48
C VAL A 118 -10.98 -42.78 -29.88
N PRO A 119 -10.69 -42.56 -31.18
CA PRO A 119 -9.78 -41.50 -31.62
C PRO A 119 -10.08 -40.11 -31.07
N ALA A 120 -11.36 -39.73 -31.04
CA ALA A 120 -11.80 -38.43 -30.52
C ALA A 120 -11.49 -38.26 -29.03
N ILE A 121 -11.65 -39.32 -28.22
CA ILE A 121 -11.39 -39.31 -26.78
C ILE A 121 -9.89 -39.17 -26.51
N VAL A 122 -9.06 -39.94 -27.22
CA VAL A 122 -7.60 -39.88 -27.09
C VAL A 122 -7.10 -38.47 -27.39
N LEU A 123 -7.51 -37.90 -28.53
CA LEU A 123 -7.11 -36.55 -28.93
C LEU A 123 -7.57 -35.48 -27.94
N ALA A 124 -8.81 -35.57 -27.45
CA ALA A 124 -9.35 -34.62 -26.48
C ALA A 124 -8.57 -34.65 -25.16
N ARG A 125 -8.36 -35.84 -24.57
CA ARG A 125 -7.65 -35.97 -23.28
C ARG A 125 -6.19 -35.53 -23.40
N VAL A 126 -5.49 -35.97 -24.44
CA VAL A 126 -4.10 -35.55 -24.70
C VAL A 126 -4.01 -34.03 -24.86
N ALA A 127 -4.90 -33.42 -25.66
CA ALA A 127 -4.90 -31.97 -25.85
C ALA A 127 -5.16 -31.21 -24.55
N THR A 128 -6.12 -31.65 -23.74
CA THR A 128 -6.46 -31.05 -22.44
C THR A 128 -5.27 -31.05 -21.48
N HIS A 129 -4.61 -32.20 -21.31
CA HIS A 129 -3.48 -32.31 -20.37
C HIS A 129 -2.24 -31.56 -20.84
N LEU A 130 -1.98 -31.51 -22.15
CA LEU A 130 -0.91 -30.68 -22.71
C LEU A 130 -1.20 -29.19 -22.52
N ALA A 131 -2.45 -28.75 -22.75
CA ALA A 131 -2.84 -27.36 -22.52
C ALA A 131 -2.74 -26.96 -21.04
N LEU A 132 -3.15 -27.84 -20.13
CA LEU A 132 -3.03 -27.62 -18.69
C LEU A 132 -1.56 -27.51 -18.26
N GLN A 133 -0.69 -28.41 -18.73
CA GLN A 133 0.75 -28.35 -18.42
C GLN A 133 1.38 -27.05 -18.94
N GLN A 134 0.98 -26.60 -20.12
CA GLN A 134 1.46 -25.34 -20.69
C GLN A 134 0.98 -24.14 -19.87
N ALA A 135 -0.29 -24.11 -19.48
CA ALA A 135 -0.85 -23.05 -18.64
C ALA A 135 -0.15 -22.93 -17.28
N LEU A 136 0.17 -24.07 -16.63
CA LEU A 136 0.91 -24.07 -15.36
C LEU A 136 2.34 -23.51 -15.53
N LYS A 137 3.05 -23.90 -16.59
CA LYS A 137 4.38 -23.34 -16.91
C LYS A 137 4.33 -21.83 -17.18
N ASP A 138 3.30 -21.36 -17.87
CA ASP A 138 3.15 -19.94 -18.17
C ASP A 138 2.82 -19.14 -16.91
N LEU A 139 2.00 -19.70 -16.01
CA LEU A 139 1.71 -19.10 -14.71
C LEU A 139 2.96 -18.99 -13.82
N GLU A 140 3.80 -20.02 -13.78
CA GLU A 140 5.08 -19.98 -13.04
C GLU A 140 6.01 -18.88 -13.57
N LYS A 141 6.10 -18.74 -14.90
CA LYS A 141 6.88 -17.66 -15.53
C LYS A 141 6.32 -16.29 -15.16
N GLN A 142 5.00 -16.12 -15.20
CA GLN A 142 4.36 -14.87 -14.80
C GLN A 142 4.63 -14.52 -13.34
N ASN A 143 4.56 -15.49 -12.43
CA ASN A 143 4.87 -15.29 -11.02
C ASN A 143 6.33 -14.90 -10.80
N CYS A 144 7.27 -15.49 -11.55
CA CYS A 144 8.68 -15.12 -11.50
C CYS A 144 8.88 -13.65 -11.91
N VAL A 145 8.33 -13.26 -13.06
CA VAL A 145 8.39 -11.87 -13.57
C VAL A 145 7.73 -10.89 -12.60
N LEU A 146 6.59 -11.27 -12.01
CA LEU A 146 5.90 -10.43 -11.04
C LEU A 146 6.75 -10.24 -9.76
N SER A 147 7.32 -11.32 -9.24
CA SER A 147 8.18 -11.28 -8.05
C SER A 147 9.44 -10.44 -8.28
N GLU A 148 10.03 -10.52 -9.47
CA GLU A 148 11.16 -9.67 -9.85
C GLU A 148 10.76 -8.20 -9.93
N ASN A 149 9.60 -7.88 -10.51
CA ASN A 149 9.08 -6.51 -10.53
C ASN A 149 8.85 -5.95 -9.12
N VAL A 150 8.29 -6.75 -8.20
CA VAL A 150 8.11 -6.36 -6.79
C VAL A 150 9.47 -6.03 -6.16
N ARG A 151 10.46 -6.90 -6.32
CA ARG A 151 11.81 -6.67 -5.80
C ARG A 151 12.46 -5.41 -6.37
N LEU A 152 12.32 -5.16 -7.67
CA LEU A 152 12.82 -3.94 -8.31
C LEU A 152 12.14 -2.69 -7.74
N ARG A 153 10.83 -2.74 -7.51
CA ARG A 153 10.07 -1.64 -6.88
C ARG A 153 10.57 -1.33 -5.47
N GLU A 154 10.78 -2.34 -4.64
CA GLU A 154 11.33 -2.18 -3.29
C GLU A 154 12.74 -1.59 -3.31
N GLN A 155 13.57 -2.00 -4.28
CA GLN A 155 14.92 -1.49 -4.43
C GLN A 155 14.93 0.00 -4.81
N VAL A 156 14.07 0.42 -5.74
CA VAL A 156 13.90 1.85 -6.08
C VAL A 156 13.48 2.64 -4.85
N GLU A 157 12.50 2.13 -4.11
CA GLU A 157 11.96 2.78 -2.91
C GLU A 157 13.00 2.93 -1.78
N ARG A 158 13.88 1.93 -1.61
CA ARG A 158 14.97 1.98 -0.63
C ARG A 158 16.03 3.02 -1.01
N ILE A 159 16.46 3.04 -2.28
CA ILE A 159 17.46 4.00 -2.78
C ILE A 159 16.96 5.43 -2.55
N THR A 160 15.70 5.71 -2.89
CA THR A 160 15.13 7.05 -2.77
C THR A 160 14.88 7.47 -1.32
N ARG A 161 14.44 6.57 -0.43
CA ARG A 161 14.19 6.91 1.00
C ARG A 161 15.46 7.08 1.83
N HIS A 162 16.42 6.19 1.70
CA HIS A 162 17.55 6.11 2.64
C HIS A 162 18.84 6.66 2.02
N ASP A 163 19.14 6.30 0.78
CA ASP A 163 20.45 6.58 0.19
C ASP A 163 20.54 8.00 -0.37
N LEU A 164 19.42 8.60 -0.76
CA LEU A 164 19.37 10.02 -1.18
C LEU A 164 19.14 10.98 0.01
N LYS A 165 18.27 10.64 0.96
CA LYS A 165 17.91 11.53 2.08
C LYS A 165 19.08 11.77 3.05
N THR A 166 19.89 10.75 3.29
CA THR A 166 21.02 10.80 4.22
C THR A 166 22.11 11.81 3.80
N PRO A 167 22.68 11.76 2.57
CA PRO A 167 23.67 12.76 2.15
C PRO A 167 23.05 14.17 2.07
N LEU A 168 21.78 14.29 1.68
CA LEU A 168 21.07 15.57 1.65
C LEU A 168 20.90 16.22 3.01
N THR A 169 20.71 15.43 4.07
CA THR A 169 20.57 15.94 5.44
C THR A 169 21.88 16.57 5.92
N ALA A 170 23.03 16.00 5.55
CA ALA A 170 24.34 16.62 5.79
C ALA A 170 24.55 17.90 4.95
N PHE A 171 24.11 17.89 3.68
CA PHE A 171 24.16 19.06 2.80
C PHE A 171 23.24 20.21 3.24
N ILE A 172 22.21 19.95 4.06
CA ILE A 172 21.36 20.98 4.66
C ILE A 172 21.91 21.41 6.03
N GLY A 173 22.36 20.46 6.85
CA GLY A 173 22.83 20.72 8.20
C GLY A 173 24.12 21.53 8.28
N ILE A 174 25.10 21.24 7.42
CA ILE A 174 26.41 21.94 7.45
C ILE A 174 26.26 23.43 7.10
N PRO A 175 25.54 23.82 6.03
CA PRO A 175 25.22 25.24 5.76
C PRO A 175 24.48 25.94 6.91
N ALA A 176 23.51 25.27 7.54
CA ALA A 176 22.77 25.84 8.67
C ALA A 176 23.67 26.15 9.87
N LEU A 177 24.68 25.30 10.14
CA LEU A 177 25.69 25.55 11.19
C LEU A 177 26.65 26.69 10.81
N LEU A 178 27.06 26.77 9.55
CA LEU A 178 27.95 27.82 9.07
C LEU A 178 27.30 29.20 9.12
N LYS A 179 26.00 29.31 8.89
CA LYS A 179 25.25 30.58 8.92
C LYS A 179 25.23 31.27 10.30
N ASN A 180 25.45 30.51 11.37
CA ASN A 180 25.50 31.05 12.75
C ASN A 180 26.90 31.51 13.17
N ARG A 181 27.90 31.37 12.30
CA ARG A 181 29.26 31.87 12.54
C ARG A 181 29.36 33.35 12.20
N ALA A 182 29.82 34.15 13.16
CA ALA A 182 29.97 35.60 13.01
C ALA A 182 31.22 36.02 12.21
N ASP A 183 32.14 35.08 11.92
CA ASP A 183 33.43 35.33 11.29
C ASP A 183 33.46 35.13 9.76
N LEU A 184 32.31 34.85 9.13
CA LEU A 184 32.23 34.59 7.69
C LEU A 184 31.99 35.87 6.87
N PRO A 185 32.71 36.04 5.74
CA PRO A 185 32.43 37.09 4.76
C PRO A 185 31.00 37.03 4.19
N ALA A 186 30.43 38.19 3.82
CA ALA A 186 29.05 38.30 3.37
C ALA A 186 28.74 37.51 2.08
N ASP A 187 29.68 37.47 1.14
CA ASP A 187 29.62 36.69 -0.10
C ASP A 187 29.61 35.17 0.15
N VAL A 188 30.33 34.73 1.20
CA VAL A 188 30.32 33.33 1.65
C VAL A 188 28.99 32.99 2.32
N ILE A 189 28.42 33.89 3.13
CA ILE A 189 27.10 33.70 3.74
C ILE A 189 26.00 33.57 2.67
N ASP A 190 26.06 34.37 1.60
CA ASP A 190 25.10 34.27 0.50
C ASP A 190 25.25 32.96 -0.29
N SER A 191 26.49 32.50 -0.50
CA SER A 191 26.75 31.19 -1.10
C SER A 191 26.24 30.03 -0.22
N VAL A 192 26.41 30.13 1.11
CA VAL A 192 25.90 29.17 2.10
C VAL A 192 24.37 29.13 2.09
N ARG A 193 23.70 30.29 2.01
CA ARG A 193 22.23 30.37 1.85
C ARG A 193 21.76 29.73 0.54
N MET A 194 22.51 29.91 -0.55
CA MET A 194 22.19 29.30 -1.84
C MET A 194 22.33 27.77 -1.81
N LEU A 195 23.34 27.24 -1.10
CA LEU A 195 23.53 25.81 -0.88
C LEU A 195 22.40 25.22 -0.01
N GLU A 196 22.06 25.87 1.11
CA GLU A 196 20.94 25.48 1.98
C GLU A 196 19.63 25.41 1.19
N LYS A 197 19.32 26.48 0.42
CA LYS A 197 18.14 26.55 -0.44
C LYS A 197 18.12 25.44 -1.50
N SER A 198 19.27 25.11 -2.09
CA SER A 198 19.39 24.06 -3.10
C SER A 198 19.22 22.66 -2.50
N GLY A 199 19.78 22.42 -1.31
CA GLY A 199 19.60 21.17 -0.56
C GLY A 199 18.15 20.95 -0.14
N MET A 200 17.50 21.96 0.44
CA MET A 200 16.08 21.91 0.80
C MET A 200 15.19 21.65 -0.44
N LYS A 201 15.48 22.30 -1.56
CA LYS A 201 14.75 22.08 -2.82
C LYS A 201 14.88 20.65 -3.34
N MET A 202 16.06 20.04 -3.20
CA MET A 202 16.29 18.65 -3.62
C MET A 202 15.59 17.66 -2.68
N LEU A 203 15.58 17.92 -1.37
CA LEU A 203 14.84 17.10 -0.40
C LEU A 203 13.33 17.14 -0.66
N ASP A 204 12.78 18.33 -0.92
CA ASP A 204 11.37 18.51 -1.32
C ASP A 204 11.06 17.76 -2.63
N MET A 205 11.95 17.83 -3.62
CA MET A 205 11.81 17.09 -4.87
C MET A 205 11.78 15.56 -4.65
N ILE A 206 12.62 15.03 -3.76
CA ILE A 206 12.63 13.59 -3.43
C ILE A 206 11.34 13.20 -2.72
N ASN A 207 10.91 13.95 -1.71
CA ASN A 207 9.68 13.66 -0.98
C ASN A 207 8.46 13.67 -1.93
N ARG A 208 8.35 14.70 -2.78
CA ARG A 208 7.28 14.77 -3.81
C ARG A 208 7.33 13.62 -4.80
N SER A 209 8.53 13.22 -5.24
CA SER A 209 8.70 12.06 -6.12
C SER A 209 8.28 10.75 -5.45
N MET A 210 8.49 10.65 -4.13
CA MET A 210 8.08 9.48 -3.34
C MET A 210 6.56 9.41 -3.17
N ASP A 211 5.92 10.54 -2.89
CA ASP A 211 4.46 10.58 -2.75
C ASP A 211 3.78 10.30 -4.10
N LEU A 212 4.29 10.90 -5.18
CA LEU A 212 3.87 10.57 -6.56
C LEU A 212 4.01 9.09 -6.87
N TYR A 213 5.17 8.49 -6.56
CA TYR A 213 5.40 7.07 -6.82
C TYR A 213 4.43 6.17 -6.06
N LYS A 214 4.17 6.45 -4.78
CA LYS A 214 3.21 5.67 -3.99
C LYS A 214 1.81 5.75 -4.56
N ILE A 215 1.39 6.94 -5.02
CA ILE A 215 0.07 7.12 -5.61
C ILE A 215 -0.02 6.39 -6.96
N GLU A 216 0.95 6.57 -7.85
CA GLU A 216 0.96 5.90 -9.17
C GLU A 216 1.06 4.38 -9.08
N SER A 217 1.77 3.86 -8.08
CA SER A 217 1.90 2.42 -7.85
C SER A 217 0.68 1.81 -7.14
N GLY A 218 -0.30 2.62 -6.74
CA GLY A 218 -1.47 2.18 -5.98
C GLY A 218 -1.16 1.72 -4.55
N THR A 219 0.04 2.02 -4.03
CA THR A 219 0.46 1.63 -2.67
C THR A 219 0.17 2.71 -1.63
N TYR A 220 -0.21 3.90 -2.07
CA TYR A 220 -0.61 5.00 -1.20
C TYR A 220 -1.90 4.64 -0.44
N ARG A 221 -1.82 4.71 0.90
CA ARG A 221 -2.98 4.50 1.78
C ARG A 221 -3.61 5.84 2.10
N PHE A 222 -4.69 6.15 1.40
CA PHE A 222 -5.49 7.33 1.66
C PHE A 222 -6.26 7.20 2.98
N ARG A 223 -6.04 8.15 3.89
CA ARG A 223 -6.73 8.27 5.19
C ARG A 223 -7.35 9.66 5.27
N PRO A 224 -8.65 9.80 4.96
CA PRO A 224 -9.29 11.10 4.97
C PRO A 224 -9.42 11.63 6.39
N VAL A 225 -8.98 12.87 6.59
CA VAL A 225 -9.20 13.70 7.77
C VAL A 225 -9.91 14.98 7.32
N PRO A 226 -10.68 15.65 8.19
CA PRO A 226 -11.29 16.93 7.84
C PRO A 226 -10.20 18.01 7.71
N VAL A 227 -9.91 18.44 6.47
CA VAL A 227 -8.91 19.47 6.18
C VAL A 227 -9.60 20.81 5.91
N GLU A 228 -9.20 21.86 6.63
CA GLU A 228 -9.72 23.22 6.46
C GLU A 228 -9.00 23.96 5.31
N LEU A 229 -9.58 23.97 4.12
CA LEU A 229 -8.90 24.47 2.91
C LEU A 229 -8.66 25.99 2.90
N VAL A 230 -9.53 26.78 3.54
CA VAL A 230 -9.33 28.26 3.62
C VAL A 230 -8.07 28.58 4.42
N LYS A 231 -7.83 27.84 5.51
CA LYS A 231 -6.61 27.95 6.30
C LYS A 231 -5.39 27.50 5.49
N THR A 232 -5.52 26.41 4.73
CA THR A 232 -4.45 25.94 3.83
C THR A 232 -4.08 26.99 2.78
N VAL A 233 -5.06 27.65 2.14
CA VAL A 233 -4.80 28.73 1.17
C VAL A 233 -4.11 29.92 1.84
N SER A 234 -4.56 30.32 3.03
CA SER A 234 -3.94 31.42 3.79
C SER A 234 -2.48 31.14 4.13
N GLN A 235 -2.16 29.89 4.47
CA GLN A 235 -0.78 29.45 4.70
C GLN A 235 0.06 29.54 3.41
N ILE A 236 -0.47 29.06 2.29
CA ILE A 236 0.21 29.12 0.98
C ILE A 236 0.42 30.57 0.53
N GLU A 237 -0.56 31.45 0.76
CA GLU A 237 -0.45 32.88 0.48
C GLU A 237 0.70 33.52 1.26
N PHE A 238 0.82 33.21 2.55
CA PHE A 238 1.91 33.70 3.38
C PHE A 238 3.28 33.26 2.85
N GLU A 239 3.41 31.99 2.46
CA GLU A 239 4.65 31.43 1.91
C GLU A 239 5.01 32.01 0.53
N LEU A 240 4.00 32.32 -0.30
CA LEU A 240 4.18 32.92 -1.62
C LEU A 240 4.23 34.45 -1.61
N SER A 241 4.08 35.09 -0.45
CA SER A 241 4.01 36.55 -0.28
C SER A 241 5.13 37.30 -1.02
N GLY A 242 6.36 36.80 -0.98
CA GLY A 242 7.49 37.40 -1.71
C GLY A 242 7.27 37.46 -3.22
N LEU A 243 6.71 36.41 -3.81
CA LEU A 243 6.43 36.32 -5.25
C LEU A 243 5.16 37.08 -5.63
N ILE A 244 4.12 37.02 -4.78
CA ILE A 244 2.86 37.77 -4.92
C ILE A 244 3.15 39.27 -4.90
N ASN A 245 3.94 39.75 -3.93
CA ASN A 245 4.31 41.16 -3.79
C ASN A 245 5.23 41.63 -4.94
N ALA A 246 6.19 40.81 -5.35
CA ALA A 246 7.08 41.14 -6.47
C ALA A 246 6.32 41.43 -7.78
N LYS A 247 5.22 40.68 -8.02
CA LYS A 247 4.33 40.89 -9.17
C LYS A 247 3.10 41.74 -8.86
N SER A 248 2.93 42.22 -7.63
CA SER A 248 1.73 42.93 -7.15
C SER A 248 0.41 42.20 -7.46
N ILE A 249 0.40 40.87 -7.35
CA ILE A 249 -0.78 40.03 -7.62
C ILE A 249 -1.76 40.14 -6.45
N LYS A 250 -3.07 40.19 -6.74
CA LYS A 250 -4.11 40.00 -5.72
C LYS A 250 -4.53 38.54 -5.69
N LEU A 251 -4.46 37.89 -4.54
CA LEU A 251 -5.03 36.56 -4.32
C LEU A 251 -6.35 36.74 -3.56
N MET A 252 -7.46 36.29 -4.13
CA MET A 252 -8.78 36.40 -3.50
C MET A 252 -9.40 35.02 -3.34
N THR A 253 -9.88 34.72 -2.14
CA THR A 253 -10.53 33.44 -1.80
C THR A 253 -12.03 33.65 -1.67
N TYR A 254 -12.83 32.73 -2.22
CA TYR A 254 -14.28 32.76 -2.18
C TYR A 254 -14.82 31.43 -1.66
N VAL A 255 -15.87 31.47 -0.85
CA VAL A 255 -16.61 30.29 -0.35
C VAL A 255 -18.07 30.46 -0.73
N ASP A 256 -18.62 29.50 -1.47
CA ASP A 256 -20.01 29.49 -1.96
C ASP A 256 -20.46 30.79 -2.66
N GLY A 257 -19.51 31.44 -3.34
CA GLY A 257 -19.75 32.66 -4.13
C GLY A 257 -19.51 33.97 -3.39
N GLU A 258 -19.30 33.93 -2.07
CA GLU A 258 -18.96 35.11 -1.26
C GLU A 258 -17.46 35.19 -0.99
N GLU A 259 -16.92 36.40 -0.88
CA GLU A 259 -15.51 36.60 -0.56
C GLU A 259 -15.24 36.13 0.88
N ALA A 260 -14.19 35.32 1.06
CA ALA A 260 -13.89 34.70 2.33
C ALA A 260 -13.54 35.77 3.39
N SER A 261 -14.30 35.76 4.47
CA SER A 261 -14.01 36.54 5.68
C SER A 261 -13.09 35.76 6.62
N ALA A 262 -12.61 36.39 7.70
CA ALA A 262 -11.78 35.72 8.70
C ALA A 262 -12.46 34.51 9.38
N ASP A 263 -13.79 34.45 9.35
CA ASP A 263 -14.58 33.35 9.93
C ASP A 263 -15.04 32.33 8.88
N SER A 264 -14.77 32.55 7.59
CA SER A 264 -15.16 31.64 6.53
C SER A 264 -14.35 30.35 6.61
N ARG A 265 -15.04 29.21 6.66
CA ARG A 265 -14.42 27.87 6.72
C ARG A 265 -14.94 27.00 5.60
N PHE A 266 -14.07 26.15 5.07
CA PHE A 266 -14.43 25.15 4.08
C PHE A 266 -13.64 23.87 4.36
N TYR A 267 -14.33 22.75 4.54
CA TYR A 267 -13.72 21.48 4.89
C TYR A 267 -13.78 20.49 3.72
N LEU A 268 -12.69 19.76 3.52
CA LEU A 268 -12.60 18.64 2.60
C LEU A 268 -12.15 17.40 3.39
N ASP A 269 -12.86 16.28 3.24
CA ASP A 269 -12.43 14.99 3.76
C ASP A 269 -11.27 14.48 2.88
N GLY A 270 -10.04 14.73 3.30
CA GLY A 270 -8.84 14.53 2.48
C GLY A 270 -7.60 14.24 3.32
N ASP A 271 -6.44 14.06 2.67
CA ASP A 271 -5.17 13.99 3.39
C ASP A 271 -4.59 15.40 3.49
N GLU A 272 -4.19 15.84 4.69
CA GLU A 272 -3.68 17.20 4.93
C GLU A 272 -2.47 17.53 4.03
N THR A 273 -1.54 16.59 3.90
CA THR A 273 -0.32 16.77 3.10
C THR A 273 -0.63 16.81 1.61
N LEU A 274 -1.55 15.95 1.13
CA LEU A 274 -1.97 15.97 -0.26
C LEU A 274 -2.80 17.21 -0.60
N CYS A 275 -3.71 17.65 0.27
CA CYS A 275 -4.51 18.86 0.09
C CYS A 275 -3.61 20.09 -0.02
N TYR A 276 -2.69 20.26 0.93
CA TYR A 276 -1.70 21.34 0.90
C TYR A 276 -0.85 21.27 -0.37
N SER A 277 -0.28 20.10 -0.68
CA SER A 277 0.61 19.94 -1.85
C SER A 277 -0.12 20.19 -3.17
N MET A 278 -1.36 19.72 -3.30
CA MET A 278 -2.22 19.95 -4.47
C MET A 278 -2.49 21.44 -4.64
N LEU A 279 -3.00 22.12 -3.61
CA LEU A 279 -3.31 23.55 -3.66
C LEU A 279 -2.05 24.38 -3.89
N ALA A 280 -0.95 24.09 -3.20
CA ALA A 280 0.31 24.81 -3.34
C ALA A 280 0.85 24.72 -4.78
N ASN A 281 0.77 23.56 -5.41
CA ASN A 281 1.20 23.38 -6.80
C ASN A 281 0.36 24.20 -7.78
N ILE A 282 -0.96 24.20 -7.63
CA ILE A 282 -1.85 24.91 -8.56
C ILE A 282 -1.80 26.42 -8.32
N ILE A 283 -1.83 26.88 -7.06
CA ILE A 283 -1.75 28.30 -6.70
C ILE A 283 -0.42 28.88 -7.16
N LYS A 284 0.71 28.23 -6.84
CA LYS A 284 2.03 28.68 -7.28
C LYS A 284 2.12 28.79 -8.80
N ASN A 285 1.66 27.79 -9.54
CA ASN A 285 1.65 27.83 -11.00
C ASN A 285 0.83 29.01 -11.53
N SER A 286 -0.29 29.31 -10.89
CA SER A 286 -1.20 30.38 -11.29
C SER A 286 -0.64 31.76 -11.00
N VAL A 287 0.00 31.95 -9.84
CA VAL A 287 0.70 33.20 -9.49
C VAL A 287 1.91 33.40 -10.42
N GLU A 288 2.69 32.34 -10.70
CA GLU A 288 3.82 32.44 -11.63
C GLU A 288 3.40 32.77 -13.07
N ALA A 289 2.28 32.20 -13.54
CA ALA A 289 1.77 32.43 -14.89
C ALA A 289 0.99 33.75 -15.03
N SER A 290 0.59 34.38 -13.92
CA SER A 290 -0.16 35.62 -13.94
C SER A 290 0.72 36.81 -14.36
N PRO A 291 0.15 37.76 -15.12
CA PRO A 291 0.80 39.03 -15.42
C PRO A 291 0.95 39.88 -14.14
N ASP A 292 1.82 40.89 -14.21
CA ASP A 292 1.99 41.86 -13.13
C ASP A 292 0.67 42.60 -12.87
N HIS A 293 0.37 42.88 -11.60
CA HIS A 293 -0.92 43.41 -11.14
C HIS A 293 -2.14 42.52 -11.43
N GLY A 294 -1.92 41.24 -11.73
CA GLY A 294 -2.95 40.26 -12.01
C GLY A 294 -3.80 39.88 -10.79
N LEU A 295 -4.92 39.21 -11.06
CA LEU A 295 -5.80 38.61 -10.07
C LEU A 295 -5.73 37.09 -10.17
N VAL A 296 -5.56 36.43 -9.03
CA VAL A 296 -5.75 34.99 -8.87
C VAL A 296 -6.95 34.77 -7.93
N LYS A 297 -7.95 34.04 -8.40
CA LYS A 297 -9.17 33.73 -7.66
C LYS A 297 -9.19 32.26 -7.28
N VAL A 298 -9.36 31.97 -6.00
CA VAL A 298 -9.63 30.63 -5.45
C VAL A 298 -11.08 30.58 -5.02
N SER A 299 -11.83 29.56 -5.44
CA SER A 299 -13.24 29.44 -5.11
C SER A 299 -13.57 28.03 -4.67
N PHE A 300 -14.18 27.92 -3.50
CA PHE A 300 -14.67 26.68 -2.93
C PHE A 300 -16.20 26.68 -3.01
N CYS A 301 -16.78 25.59 -3.49
CA CYS A 301 -18.22 25.45 -3.61
C CYS A 301 -18.64 24.07 -3.14
N GLU A 302 -19.64 23.98 -2.25
CA GLU A 302 -20.12 22.71 -1.71
C GLU A 302 -21.29 22.13 -2.54
N ARG A 303 -22.11 23.00 -3.15
CA ARG A 303 -23.34 22.60 -3.85
C ARG A 303 -23.38 23.10 -5.30
N PRO A 304 -23.75 22.27 -6.28
CA PRO A 304 -24.34 20.93 -6.17
C PRO A 304 -23.34 19.76 -5.97
N GLN A 305 -22.04 20.02 -6.06
CA GLN A 305 -20.96 19.06 -5.78
C GLN A 305 -19.76 19.81 -5.21
N LEU A 306 -18.91 19.12 -4.44
CA LEU A 306 -17.72 19.73 -3.85
C LEU A 306 -16.73 20.06 -4.97
N ARG A 307 -16.51 21.35 -5.19
CA ARG A 307 -15.71 21.88 -6.28
C ARG A 307 -14.71 22.91 -5.77
N ILE A 308 -13.45 22.75 -6.21
CA ILE A 308 -12.40 23.76 -6.07
C ILE A 308 -12.14 24.35 -7.45
N THR A 309 -12.25 25.66 -7.57
CA THR A 309 -11.96 26.39 -8.81
C THR A 309 -10.84 27.38 -8.58
N LEU A 310 -9.84 27.36 -9.45
CA LEU A 310 -8.77 28.34 -9.48
C LEU A 310 -8.79 29.06 -10.83
N ASN A 311 -8.82 30.38 -10.83
CA ASN A 311 -8.77 31.18 -12.05
C ASN A 311 -7.65 32.21 -11.98
N ASN A 312 -6.91 32.36 -13.06
CA ASN A 312 -5.89 33.39 -13.21
C ASN A 312 -5.83 33.92 -14.65
N ALA A 313 -5.42 35.18 -14.82
CA ALA A 313 -5.35 35.82 -16.14
C ALA A 313 -4.23 35.29 -17.07
N GLY A 314 -3.34 34.43 -16.57
CA GLY A 314 -2.25 33.84 -17.35
C GLY A 314 -2.75 32.72 -18.26
N VAL A 315 -2.21 32.63 -19.47
CA VAL A 315 -2.62 31.65 -20.48
C VAL A 315 -1.58 30.52 -20.59
N ILE A 316 -2.04 29.28 -20.73
CA ILE A 316 -1.18 28.13 -21.05
C ILE A 316 -0.83 28.19 -22.55
N PRO A 317 0.46 28.22 -22.93
CA PRO A 317 0.89 28.24 -24.32
C PRO A 317 0.31 27.07 -25.13
N LEU A 318 -0.01 27.32 -26.40
CA LEU A 318 -0.65 26.35 -27.29
C LEU A 318 0.15 25.04 -27.42
N GLU A 319 1.49 25.07 -27.37
CA GLU A 319 2.30 23.86 -27.56
C GLU A 319 2.20 22.86 -26.39
N ILE A 320 1.89 23.35 -25.18
CA ILE A 320 1.80 22.51 -23.97
C ILE A 320 0.37 22.34 -23.47
N ARG A 321 -0.61 23.01 -24.07
CA ARG A 321 -2.01 23.01 -23.62
C ARG A 321 -2.57 21.59 -23.55
N ASP A 322 -2.45 20.80 -24.61
CA ASP A 322 -2.99 19.42 -24.66
C ASP A 322 -2.29 18.43 -23.71
N LYS A 323 -1.11 18.80 -23.21
CA LYS A 323 -0.28 17.94 -22.35
C LYS A 323 -0.04 18.52 -20.97
N PHE A 324 -0.70 19.61 -20.60
CA PHE A 324 -0.42 20.36 -19.37
C PHE A 324 -0.51 19.52 -18.09
N LEU A 325 -1.39 18.52 -18.07
CA LEU A 325 -1.56 17.58 -16.97
C LEU A 325 -0.75 16.28 -17.11
N GLN A 326 0.17 16.19 -18.08
CA GLN A 326 1.06 15.05 -18.30
C GLN A 326 2.45 15.26 -17.67
N LYS A 327 3.20 14.16 -17.51
CA LYS A 327 4.54 14.19 -16.88
C LYS A 327 5.54 15.01 -17.68
N PHE A 328 6.36 15.79 -16.98
CA PHE A 328 7.51 16.54 -17.51
C PHE A 328 7.18 17.59 -18.57
N VAL A 329 5.98 18.16 -18.52
CA VAL A 329 5.54 19.18 -19.47
C VAL A 329 5.79 20.56 -18.87
N SER A 330 6.74 21.31 -19.45
CA SER A 330 7.02 22.71 -19.11
C SER A 330 7.42 23.49 -20.36
N HIS A 331 7.16 24.80 -20.35
CA HIS A 331 7.54 25.70 -21.45
C HIS A 331 8.33 26.90 -20.89
N GLY A 332 9.50 27.19 -21.47
CA GLY A 332 10.25 28.43 -21.29
C GLY A 332 10.89 28.73 -19.92
N LYS A 333 10.83 27.84 -18.92
CA LYS A 333 11.35 28.11 -17.56
C LYS A 333 12.66 27.37 -17.26
N MET A 334 13.75 28.11 -17.04
CA MET A 334 14.96 27.58 -16.39
C MET A 334 14.65 27.20 -14.94
N GLY A 335 14.36 25.92 -14.69
CA GLY A 335 14.16 25.35 -13.35
C GLY A 335 12.75 24.89 -12.98
N GLY A 336 11.81 24.86 -13.93
CA GLY A 336 10.49 24.24 -13.75
C GLY A 336 10.55 22.73 -13.98
N THR A 337 10.06 21.93 -13.02
CA THR A 337 10.15 20.45 -13.10
C THR A 337 9.15 19.83 -14.09
N GLY A 338 8.16 20.60 -14.57
CA GLY A 338 7.08 20.09 -15.43
C GLY A 338 6.18 19.06 -14.75
N LEU A 339 6.26 18.95 -13.42
CA LEU A 339 5.48 17.99 -12.62
C LEU A 339 4.32 18.63 -11.87
N GLY A 340 4.29 19.97 -11.70
CA GLY A 340 3.31 20.62 -10.81
C GLY A 340 1.84 20.33 -11.15
N GLY A 341 1.45 20.47 -12.42
CA GLY A 341 0.09 20.17 -12.87
C GLY A 341 -0.24 18.68 -12.79
N TYR A 342 0.71 17.82 -13.18
CA TYR A 342 0.58 16.37 -13.09
C TYR A 342 0.42 15.88 -11.64
N SER A 343 1.25 16.38 -10.72
CA SER A 343 1.19 16.09 -9.29
C SER A 343 -0.13 16.49 -8.68
N ALA A 344 -0.61 17.70 -8.97
CA ALA A 344 -1.90 18.15 -8.46
C ALA A 344 -3.06 17.26 -8.94
N ARG A 345 -3.04 16.83 -10.22
CA ARG A 345 -4.03 15.88 -10.75
C ARG A 345 -3.99 14.53 -10.03
N ILE A 346 -2.79 13.94 -9.90
CA ILE A 346 -2.62 12.63 -9.24
C ILE A 346 -3.02 12.70 -7.75
N MET A 347 -2.72 13.80 -7.06
CA MET A 347 -3.15 14.02 -5.68
C MET A 347 -4.67 14.17 -5.58
N ALA A 348 -5.30 14.90 -6.49
CA ALA A 348 -6.76 14.99 -6.57
C ALA A 348 -7.39 13.61 -6.79
N GLU A 349 -6.88 12.84 -7.74
CA GLU A 349 -7.34 11.48 -8.06
C GLU A 349 -7.18 10.52 -6.87
N ALA A 350 -6.07 10.61 -6.13
CA ALA A 350 -5.85 9.83 -4.90
C ALA A 350 -6.91 10.12 -3.82
N MET A 351 -7.44 11.34 -3.81
CA MET A 351 -8.50 11.79 -2.89
C MET A 351 -9.91 11.64 -3.49
N GLY A 352 -10.06 10.94 -4.62
CA GLY A 352 -11.36 10.74 -5.29
C GLY A 352 -11.89 11.95 -6.06
N GLY A 353 -11.03 12.93 -6.33
CA GLY A 353 -11.31 14.10 -7.16
C GLY A 353 -10.90 13.91 -8.63
N THR A 354 -11.49 14.71 -9.50
CA THR A 354 -11.15 14.79 -10.93
C THR A 354 -10.74 16.21 -11.26
N MET A 355 -9.58 16.37 -11.91
CA MET A 355 -9.04 17.67 -12.27
C MET A 355 -9.21 17.92 -13.77
N SER A 356 -9.76 19.07 -14.11
CA SER A 356 -9.89 19.58 -15.48
C SER A 356 -9.39 21.02 -15.55
N PHE A 357 -9.16 21.51 -16.77
CA PHE A 357 -8.77 22.91 -16.97
C PHE A 357 -9.29 23.43 -18.30
N THR A 358 -9.44 24.75 -18.36
CA THR A 358 -9.69 25.53 -19.59
C THR A 358 -8.68 26.66 -19.61
N SER A 359 -8.18 27.02 -20.80
CA SER A 359 -7.23 28.11 -20.95
C SER A 359 -7.42 28.81 -22.28
N ASP A 360 -7.75 30.09 -22.24
CA ASP A 360 -7.97 30.94 -23.40
C ASP A 360 -7.54 32.38 -23.15
N ASP A 361 -7.36 33.15 -24.22
CA ASP A 361 -6.82 34.52 -24.14
C ASP A 361 -7.79 35.54 -23.52
N ILE A 362 -9.06 35.18 -23.32
CA ILE A 362 -10.12 36.06 -22.82
C ILE A 362 -10.33 35.83 -21.31
N THR A 363 -10.48 34.59 -20.88
CA THR A 363 -10.78 34.22 -19.48
C THR A 363 -9.55 33.80 -18.68
N GLY A 364 -8.40 33.68 -19.34
CA GLY A 364 -7.16 33.19 -18.75
C GLY A 364 -7.20 31.67 -18.58
N THR A 365 -6.59 31.17 -17.51
CA THR A 365 -6.59 29.75 -17.16
C THR A 365 -7.51 29.50 -15.97
N THR A 366 -8.44 28.57 -16.15
CA THR A 366 -9.32 28.07 -15.08
C THR A 366 -9.07 26.60 -14.86
N ILE A 367 -8.69 26.23 -13.64
CA ILE A 367 -8.49 24.86 -13.19
C ILE A 367 -9.66 24.50 -12.26
N VAL A 368 -10.28 23.36 -12.51
CA VAL A 368 -11.44 22.86 -11.75
C VAL A 368 -11.11 21.49 -11.20
N ILE A 369 -11.33 21.31 -9.90
CA ILE A 369 -11.26 20.00 -9.24
C ILE A 369 -12.64 19.67 -8.70
N ASP A 370 -13.20 18.57 -9.19
CA ASP A 370 -14.51 18.06 -8.82
C ASP A 370 -14.38 16.79 -7.99
N PHE A 371 -14.96 16.79 -6.79
CA PHE A 371 -15.05 15.61 -5.93
C PHE A 371 -16.46 15.04 -6.01
N ALA A 372 -16.57 13.72 -6.22
CA ALA A 372 -17.87 13.05 -6.26
C ALA A 372 -18.55 13.14 -4.88
N LYS A 373 -19.87 13.38 -4.85
CA LYS A 373 -20.68 13.46 -3.61
C LYS A 373 -20.63 12.18 -2.76
N ASP A 374 -20.31 11.04 -3.38
CA ASP A 374 -20.15 9.73 -2.73
C ASP A 374 -18.70 9.45 -2.27
N ALA A 375 -17.77 10.40 -2.39
CA ALA A 375 -16.41 10.30 -1.85
C ALA A 375 -16.34 10.41 -0.31
N ARG A 376 -17.49 10.57 0.37
CA ARG A 376 -17.65 9.97 1.69
C ARG A 376 -17.70 8.47 1.51
N VAL A 377 -16.53 7.86 1.36
CA VAL A 377 -16.40 6.42 1.52
C VAL A 377 -17.10 6.08 2.83
N LYS A 378 -18.11 5.22 2.76
CA LYS A 378 -18.67 4.53 3.92
C LYS A 378 -17.56 3.65 4.51
N THR A 379 -16.58 4.24 5.16
CA THR A 379 -15.88 3.55 6.24
C THR A 379 -16.73 3.78 7.46
N GLY A 380 -17.34 2.72 7.98
CA GLY A 380 -17.85 2.78 9.33
C GLY A 380 -16.65 2.94 10.26
N GLU A 381 -16.26 4.16 10.58
CA GLU A 381 -15.30 4.42 11.64
C GLU A 381 -15.81 5.52 12.57
N ARG A 382 -15.74 5.17 13.86
CA ARG A 382 -16.52 5.71 14.95
C ARG A 382 -15.76 6.90 15.55
N ASP A 383 -16.49 7.97 15.86
CA ASP A 383 -15.93 9.20 16.41
C ASP A 383 -15.53 9.04 17.89
N PHE A 384 -14.23 9.09 18.19
CA PHE A 384 -13.68 9.02 19.55
C PHE A 384 -13.34 10.40 20.15
N SER A 385 -13.69 11.50 19.47
CA SER A 385 -13.33 12.87 19.87
C SER A 385 -13.85 13.28 21.26
N HIS A 386 -14.88 12.59 21.75
CA HIS A 386 -15.52 12.83 23.04
C HIS A 386 -14.77 12.19 24.23
N LEU A 387 -13.91 11.19 24.00
CA LEU A 387 -13.18 10.48 25.05
C LEU A 387 -12.06 11.36 25.64
N ARG A 388 -12.01 11.46 26.97
CA ARG A 388 -10.93 12.17 27.68
C ARG A 388 -9.84 11.18 28.07
N THR A 389 -8.62 11.48 27.65
CA THR A 389 -7.43 10.69 27.96
C THR A 389 -6.52 11.48 28.88
N LEU A 390 -6.08 10.85 29.96
CA LEU A 390 -5.09 11.40 30.89
C LEU A 390 -3.74 10.74 30.62
N ILE A 391 -2.69 11.53 30.41
CA ILE A 391 -1.31 11.04 30.26
C ILE A 391 -0.49 11.50 31.47
N VAL A 392 0.25 10.58 32.09
CA VAL A 392 1.23 10.90 33.14
C VAL A 392 2.62 10.68 32.56
N GLU A 393 3.33 11.77 32.25
CA GLU A 393 4.66 11.74 31.64
C GLU A 393 5.44 13.02 31.96
N SER A 394 6.67 12.84 32.44
CA SER A 394 7.60 13.92 32.81
C SER A 394 8.44 14.42 31.62
N ASN A 395 8.70 13.56 30.64
CA ASN A 395 9.49 13.87 29.46
C ASN A 395 8.64 14.53 28.37
N GLN A 396 8.88 15.82 28.12
CA GLN A 396 8.12 16.62 27.15
C GLN A 396 8.16 16.06 25.71
N MET A 397 9.28 15.45 25.30
CA MET A 397 9.41 14.89 23.95
C MET A 397 8.58 13.61 23.80
N LEU A 398 8.58 12.77 24.84
CA LEU A 398 7.79 11.54 24.85
C LEU A 398 6.29 11.86 24.99
N LEU A 399 5.93 12.81 25.85
CA LEU A 399 4.56 13.32 25.96
C LEU A 399 4.03 13.86 24.63
N PHE A 400 4.84 14.65 23.90
CA PHE A 400 4.49 15.13 22.56
C PHE A 400 4.26 13.95 21.60
N THR A 401 5.17 12.97 21.60
CA THR A 401 5.07 11.79 20.73
C THR A 401 3.81 10.97 21.02
N ILE A 402 3.51 10.69 22.29
CA ILE A 402 2.31 9.97 22.72
C ILE A 402 1.06 10.78 22.34
N SER A 403 1.05 12.10 22.61
CA SER A 403 -0.10 12.96 22.31
C SER A 403 -0.42 13.03 20.83
N GLU A 404 0.60 13.18 19.97
CA GLU A 404 0.41 13.19 18.51
C GLU A 404 -0.03 11.82 17.98
N THR A 405 0.52 10.75 18.56
CA THR A 405 0.09 9.38 18.23
C THR A 405 -1.39 9.16 18.55
N LEU A 406 -1.87 9.62 19.71
CA LEU A 406 -3.26 9.50 20.11
C LEU A 406 -4.20 10.43 19.31
N ARG A 407 -3.73 11.64 18.98
CA ARG A 407 -4.48 12.55 18.09
C ARG A 407 -4.64 11.97 16.69
N SER A 408 -3.65 11.21 16.21
CA SER A 408 -3.71 10.55 14.90
C SER A 408 -4.81 9.48 14.80
N ILE A 409 -5.32 9.00 15.94
CA ILE A 409 -6.44 8.04 16.03
C ILE A 409 -7.74 8.67 16.54
N GLY A 410 -7.83 10.02 16.55
CA GLY A 410 -9.07 10.75 16.87
C GLY A 410 -9.29 11.09 18.35
N LEU A 411 -8.31 10.84 19.24
CA LEU A 411 -8.37 11.27 20.63
C LEU A 411 -7.85 12.70 20.76
N HIS A 412 -8.77 13.67 20.83
CA HIS A 412 -8.40 15.09 20.88
C HIS A 412 -8.41 15.69 22.29
N ARG A 413 -9.11 15.08 23.26
CA ARG A 413 -9.21 15.57 24.64
C ARG A 413 -8.16 14.93 25.54
N ILE A 414 -6.92 15.38 25.39
CA ILE A 414 -5.77 14.88 26.13
C ILE A 414 -5.39 15.86 27.24
N GLU A 415 -5.38 15.40 28.49
CA GLU A 415 -4.82 16.11 29.64
C GLU A 415 -3.50 15.44 30.05
N ALA A 416 -2.52 16.22 30.50
CA ALA A 416 -1.18 15.72 30.86
C ALA A 416 -0.79 16.11 32.28
N LEU A 417 -0.17 15.18 33.00
CA LEU A 417 0.42 15.36 34.33
C LEU A 417 1.91 15.04 34.27
N VAL A 418 2.70 15.79 35.04
CA VAL A 418 4.17 15.70 35.02
C VAL A 418 4.68 14.51 35.82
N ASP A 419 3.93 14.02 36.81
CA ASP A 419 4.33 12.90 37.65
C ASP A 419 3.11 12.16 38.25
N CYS A 420 3.39 10.99 38.84
CA CYS A 420 2.39 10.15 39.49
C CYS A 420 1.88 10.72 40.82
N GLU A 421 2.58 11.67 41.45
CA GLU A 421 2.12 12.29 42.70
C GLU A 421 0.99 13.29 42.43
N ALA A 422 1.06 14.02 41.30
CA ALA A 422 0.03 14.89 40.79
C ALA A 422 -1.24 14.15 40.33
N LEU A 423 -1.15 12.83 40.11
CA LEU A 423 -2.30 11.99 39.75
C LEU A 423 -3.33 11.93 40.88
N PHE A 424 -2.93 11.75 42.15
CA PHE A 424 -3.89 11.56 43.24
C PHE A 424 -4.78 12.79 43.53
N PRO A 425 -4.26 14.03 43.55
CA PRO A 425 -5.10 15.23 43.62
C PRO A 425 -6.04 15.39 42.42
N TYR A 426 -5.63 14.92 41.23
CA TYR A 426 -6.44 14.95 40.02
C TYR A 426 -7.64 14.00 40.10
N LEU A 427 -7.42 12.78 40.61
CA LEU A 427 -8.47 11.76 40.78
C LEU A 427 -9.63 12.21 41.69
N GLY A 428 -9.42 13.19 42.57
CA GLY A 428 -10.44 13.70 43.50
C GLY A 428 -11.16 15.00 43.10
N SER A 429 -10.76 15.69 42.02
CA SER A 429 -11.18 17.08 41.76
C SER A 429 -11.80 17.37 40.37
N LYS A 430 -11.63 16.49 39.39
CA LYS A 430 -12.03 16.72 37.99
C LYS A 430 -12.90 15.57 37.45
N PRO A 431 -13.69 15.82 36.38
CA PRO A 431 -14.57 14.79 35.82
C PRO A 431 -13.75 13.60 35.26
N SER A 432 -14.29 12.39 35.42
CA SER A 432 -13.55 11.13 35.19
C SER A 432 -12.99 11.03 33.76
N ALA A 433 -11.69 10.80 33.65
CA ALA A 433 -11.05 10.41 32.40
C ALA A 433 -11.52 9.00 32.02
N GLN A 434 -11.64 8.73 30.72
CA GLN A 434 -12.07 7.44 30.20
C GLN A 434 -10.88 6.53 29.87
N LEU A 435 -9.67 7.07 29.76
CA LEU A 435 -8.44 6.31 29.55
C LEU A 435 -7.29 6.98 30.29
N ILE A 436 -6.48 6.21 31.00
CA ILE A 436 -5.28 6.72 31.67
C ILE A 436 -4.06 6.03 31.07
N ILE A 437 -3.06 6.81 30.66
CA ILE A 437 -1.78 6.33 30.14
C ILE A 437 -0.69 6.82 31.08
N ILE A 438 0.11 5.91 31.62
CA ILE A 438 1.16 6.24 32.59
C ILE A 438 2.51 5.80 32.05
N ASP A 439 3.42 6.76 31.89
CA ASP A 439 4.82 6.46 31.71
C ASP A 439 5.46 6.11 33.07
N TRP A 440 5.71 4.82 33.28
CA TRP A 440 6.22 4.35 34.56
C TRP A 440 7.75 4.40 34.58
N GLN A 441 8.29 4.89 35.71
CA GLN A 441 9.72 4.90 36.00
C GLN A 441 10.01 4.19 37.33
N PRO A 442 11.00 3.27 37.40
CA PRO A 442 11.32 2.52 38.62
C PRO A 442 11.69 3.38 39.83
N ALA A 443 12.16 4.61 39.62
CA ALA A 443 12.54 5.54 40.68
C ALA A 443 11.34 6.06 41.51
N VAL A 444 10.11 5.89 41.01
CA VAL A 444 8.86 6.45 41.58
C VAL A 444 8.22 5.52 42.62
N GLY A 445 8.77 4.30 42.82
CA GLY A 445 8.33 3.35 43.84
C GLY A 445 7.85 2.02 43.25
N SER A 446 6.77 1.45 43.78
CA SER A 446 6.21 0.18 43.30
C SER A 446 5.01 0.41 42.38
N CYS A 447 5.10 -0.09 41.14
CA CYS A 447 4.03 -0.01 40.13
C CYS A 447 2.74 -0.65 40.64
N ARG A 448 2.86 -1.77 41.35
CA ARG A 448 1.74 -2.47 42.00
C ARG A 448 0.98 -1.57 42.98
N ASN A 449 1.69 -0.83 43.82
CA ASN A 449 1.06 0.07 44.80
C ASN A 449 0.33 1.24 44.12
N LEU A 450 0.83 1.71 42.97
CA LEU A 450 0.13 2.71 42.16
C LEU A 450 -1.20 2.16 41.63
N ILE A 451 -1.19 0.97 41.01
CA ILE A 451 -2.39 0.32 40.49
C ILE A 451 -3.41 0.07 41.61
N GLU A 452 -2.97 -0.51 42.73
CA GLU A 452 -3.82 -0.79 43.90
C GLU A 452 -4.47 0.50 44.45
N LYS A 453 -3.74 1.63 44.50
CA LYS A 453 -4.30 2.92 44.94
C LYS A 453 -5.31 3.52 43.97
N ILE A 454 -5.08 3.41 42.66
CA ILE A 454 -6.02 3.89 41.64
C ILE A 454 -7.31 3.05 41.69
N HIS A 455 -7.17 1.72 41.75
CA HIS A 455 -8.29 0.78 41.81
C HIS A 455 -9.01 0.73 43.17
N ALA A 456 -8.39 1.22 44.25
CA ALA A 456 -9.06 1.38 45.54
C ALA A 456 -10.18 2.44 45.51
N SER A 457 -10.16 3.34 44.52
CA SER A 457 -11.21 4.34 44.31
C SER A 457 -12.29 3.79 43.37
N ASN A 458 -13.55 3.71 43.82
CA ASN A 458 -14.65 3.15 43.04
C ASN A 458 -14.87 3.83 41.67
N ASP A 459 -14.61 5.13 41.58
CA ASP A 459 -14.80 5.91 40.35
C ASP A 459 -13.74 5.61 39.27
N TRP A 460 -12.62 4.99 39.64
CA TRP A 460 -11.45 4.80 38.78
C TRP A 460 -11.11 3.32 38.55
N ARG A 461 -11.75 2.41 39.29
CA ARG A 461 -11.55 0.96 39.19
C ARG A 461 -11.90 0.37 37.82
N GLN A 462 -12.81 1.00 37.08
CA GLN A 462 -13.24 0.55 35.75
C GLN A 462 -12.59 1.32 34.59
N VAL A 463 -11.77 2.32 34.89
CA VAL A 463 -11.10 3.12 33.87
C VAL A 463 -9.88 2.35 33.36
N PRO A 464 -9.77 2.09 32.05
CA PRO A 464 -8.61 1.39 31.54
C PRO A 464 -7.31 2.15 31.75
N LEU A 465 -6.29 1.43 32.17
CA LEU A 465 -4.97 1.91 32.50
C LEU A 465 -3.95 1.29 31.56
N LEU A 466 -3.24 2.12 30.80
CA LEU A 466 -2.15 1.71 29.92
C LEU A 466 -0.82 2.15 30.54
N ILE A 467 -0.01 1.20 30.98
CA ILE A 467 1.28 1.45 31.64
C ILE A 467 2.42 1.20 30.66
N ILE A 468 3.25 2.22 30.43
CA ILE A 468 4.46 2.13 29.62
C ILE A 468 5.65 1.89 30.55
N ALA A 469 6.25 0.70 30.51
CA ALA A 469 7.28 0.27 31.45
C ALA A 469 8.39 -0.55 30.77
N PRO A 470 9.58 -0.73 31.40
CA PRO A 470 10.60 -1.67 30.92
C PRO A 470 10.07 -3.12 30.87
N GLU A 471 10.55 -3.91 29.90
CA GLU A 471 10.06 -5.27 29.62
C GLU A 471 10.13 -6.20 30.86
N SER A 472 11.22 -6.15 31.62
CA SER A 472 11.40 -6.94 32.86
C SER A 472 10.35 -6.68 33.94
N MET A 473 9.79 -5.46 34.00
CA MET A 473 8.74 -5.10 34.96
C MET A 473 7.33 -5.41 34.44
N SER A 474 7.14 -5.40 33.11
CA SER A 474 5.88 -5.77 32.50
C SER A 474 5.52 -7.24 32.75
N GLU A 475 6.53 -8.12 32.79
CA GLU A 475 6.34 -9.53 33.13
C GLU A 475 5.99 -9.74 34.61
N GLU A 476 6.72 -9.09 35.53
CA GLU A 476 6.42 -9.16 36.99
C GLU A 476 5.01 -8.65 37.35
N CYS A 477 4.54 -7.60 36.66
CA CYS A 477 3.23 -7.00 36.95
C CYS A 477 2.08 -7.63 36.14
N SER A 478 2.37 -8.45 35.13
CA SER A 478 1.34 -9.11 34.31
C SER A 478 0.46 -10.09 35.10
N HIS A 479 0.95 -10.60 36.22
CA HIS A 479 0.25 -11.54 37.09
C HIS A 479 -0.68 -10.89 38.14
N LEU A 480 -0.73 -9.55 38.20
CA LEU A 480 -1.45 -8.81 39.24
C LEU A 480 -2.89 -8.45 38.89
N ASP A 481 -3.31 -8.61 37.64
CA ASP A 481 -4.65 -8.22 37.18
C ASP A 481 -5.42 -9.39 36.57
N GLU A 482 -6.34 -9.96 37.35
CA GLU A 482 -7.45 -10.77 36.83
C GLU A 482 -8.58 -9.89 36.25
N SER A 483 -8.38 -8.57 36.15
CA SER A 483 -9.33 -7.64 35.56
C SER A 483 -8.77 -7.01 34.28
N ASP A 484 -9.53 -7.08 33.18
CA ASP A 484 -9.20 -6.60 31.82
C ASP A 484 -8.91 -5.07 31.71
N ALA A 485 -8.76 -4.37 32.83
CA ALA A 485 -8.62 -2.92 32.90
C ALA A 485 -7.17 -2.41 32.82
N VAL A 486 -6.14 -3.26 32.94
CA VAL A 486 -4.73 -2.82 32.92
C VAL A 486 -3.94 -3.46 31.78
N LEU A 487 -3.25 -2.63 31.00
CA LEU A 487 -2.48 -3.02 29.83
C LEU A 487 -1.05 -2.49 29.91
N PHE A 488 -0.09 -3.28 29.47
CA PHE A 488 1.33 -2.90 29.50
C PHE A 488 1.91 -2.66 28.11
N VAL A 489 2.75 -1.65 27.95
CA VAL A 489 3.57 -1.38 26.75
C VAL A 489 5.04 -1.42 27.17
N SER A 490 5.83 -2.31 26.56
CA SER A 490 7.26 -2.43 26.86
C SER A 490 8.06 -1.31 26.18
N LYS A 491 9.00 -0.71 26.92
CA LYS A 491 9.99 0.24 26.35
C LYS A 491 11.20 -0.54 25.80
N PRO A 492 11.76 -0.14 24.64
CA PRO A 492 11.30 0.92 23.73
C PRO A 492 10.09 0.47 22.90
N PHE A 493 9.12 1.35 22.67
CA PHE A 493 7.92 1.07 21.89
C PHE A 493 7.87 1.89 20.59
N SER A 494 7.23 1.33 19.56
CA SER A 494 6.88 2.10 18.36
C SER A 494 5.49 2.74 18.51
N PRO A 495 5.22 3.89 17.84
CA PRO A 495 3.89 4.50 17.82
C PRO A 495 2.78 3.53 17.38
N ASP A 496 3.07 2.64 16.43
CA ASP A 496 2.11 1.64 15.93
C ASP A 496 1.64 0.66 17.02
N ILE A 497 2.53 0.27 17.95
CA ILE A 497 2.18 -0.63 19.06
C ILE A 497 1.26 0.10 20.05
N LEU A 498 1.55 1.37 20.34
CA LEU A 498 0.74 2.20 21.21
C LEU A 498 -0.68 2.37 20.63
N VAL A 499 -0.79 2.72 19.34
CA VAL A 499 -2.06 2.83 18.61
C VAL A 499 -2.87 1.55 18.74
N LYS A 500 -2.27 0.40 18.40
CA LYS A 500 -2.97 -0.90 18.41
C LYS A 500 -3.51 -1.26 19.79
N LYS A 501 -2.77 -0.95 20.86
CA LYS A 501 -3.25 -1.21 22.24
C LYS A 501 -4.38 -0.26 22.64
N VAL A 502 -4.28 1.02 22.29
CA VAL A 502 -5.30 2.01 22.63
C VAL A 502 -6.61 1.74 21.89
N GLU A 503 -6.55 1.48 20.59
CA GLU A 503 -7.74 1.12 19.79
C GLU A 503 -8.42 -0.12 20.34
N GLY A 504 -7.66 -1.20 20.59
CA GLY A 504 -8.21 -2.42 21.18
C GLY A 504 -8.79 -2.24 22.59
N THR A 505 -8.34 -1.22 23.34
CA THR A 505 -8.91 -0.86 24.64
C THR A 505 -10.25 -0.15 24.48
N ILE A 506 -10.30 0.84 23.58
CA ILE A 506 -11.50 1.65 23.30
C ILE A 506 -12.61 0.77 22.74
N GLU A 507 -12.29 -0.18 21.85
CA GLU A 507 -13.26 -1.14 21.32
C GLU A 507 -13.95 -1.95 22.41
N ARG A 508 -13.19 -2.42 23.41
CA ARG A 508 -13.76 -3.16 24.55
C ARG A 508 -14.62 -2.28 25.43
N MET A 509 -14.21 -1.03 25.68
CA MET A 509 -15.02 -0.07 26.43
C MET A 509 -16.38 0.16 25.78
N LEU A 510 -16.41 0.30 24.45
CA LEU A 510 -17.65 0.50 23.71
C LEU A 510 -18.53 -0.75 23.68
N GLN A 511 -17.94 -1.94 23.60
CA GLN A 511 -18.68 -3.20 23.69
C GLN A 511 -19.35 -3.38 25.07
N LEU A 512 -18.62 -3.08 26.16
CA LEU A 512 -19.15 -3.13 27.52
C LEU A 512 -20.26 -2.09 27.76
N ALA A 513 -20.15 -0.90 27.19
CA ALA A 513 -21.20 0.13 27.25
C ALA A 513 -22.47 -0.26 26.47
N SER A 514 -22.32 -0.94 25.32
CA SER A 514 -23.45 -1.40 24.48
C SER A 514 -24.16 -2.65 25.01
N GLY A 515 -23.54 -3.42 25.92
CA GLY A 515 -24.12 -4.62 26.53
C GLY A 515 -25.06 -4.34 27.72
N GLY A 516 -25.08 -3.11 28.24
CA GLY A 516 -25.89 -2.73 29.40
C GLY A 516 -27.36 -2.40 29.12
N ASP A 517 -27.72 -2.09 27.87
CA ASP A 517 -29.11 -1.72 27.49
C ASP A 517 -29.98 -2.92 27.08
N ALA A 518 -29.40 -4.12 26.98
CA ALA A 518 -30.14 -5.30 26.53
C ALA A 518 -30.98 -5.98 27.64
N ASP A 519 -30.67 -5.75 28.92
CA ASP A 519 -31.28 -6.51 30.03
C ASP A 519 -32.45 -5.79 30.73
N ASP A 520 -32.66 -4.48 30.47
CA ASP A 520 -33.78 -3.71 31.06
C ASP A 520 -35.04 -3.67 30.17
N SER A 521 -34.96 -4.15 28.92
CA SER A 521 -36.11 -4.27 28.01
C SER A 521 -36.88 -5.60 28.16
N ALA A 522 -36.41 -6.51 29.02
CA ALA A 522 -37.04 -7.81 29.28
C ALA A 522 -37.81 -7.88 30.61
N ARG A 523 -37.97 -6.77 31.36
CA ARG A 523 -38.67 -6.75 32.66
C ARG A 523 -39.71 -5.64 32.87
N ALA A 524 -40.24 -5.04 31.81
CA ALA A 524 -41.41 -4.16 31.88
C ALA A 524 -42.69 -4.84 31.35
#